data_AF-A0A542LGE8-F1
#
_entry.id   AF-A0A542LGE8-F1
#
_cell.length_a   1.000
_cell.length_b   1.000
_cell.length_c   1.000
_cell.angle_alpha   90.00
_cell.angle_beta   90.00
_cell.angle_gamma   90.00
#
_symmetry.space_group_name_H-M   'P 1'
#
loop_
_entity.id
_entity.type
_entity.pdbx_description
1 polymer ?
#
loop_
_entity_poly.entity_id
_entity_poly.type
_entity_poly.pdbx_seq_one_letter_code
_entity_poly.pdbx_strand_id
1 'polypeptide(L)'
;QAGRAFRVIQQQEKMSRRRVPYSVLLTRTNSAIRTRTLAHIEKGLVAAGIPVFDTELNEREAFRAMFSFRRPLAGLNPSEVSNLDKAIGNAELFAQEVIAALRGAQQPAPEVSA
;
A
#
# COMPACT_ATOMS: atom_id res chain seq x y z
N GLN A 1 -6.87 -15.70 -1.86
CA GLN A 1 -5.44 -15.72 -1.42
C GLN A 1 -5.19 -14.77 -0.24
N ALA A 2 -5.69 -13.52 -0.27
CA ALA A 2 -5.51 -12.54 0.82
C ALA A 2 -5.84 -13.08 2.23
N GLY A 3 -6.97 -13.79 2.40
CA GLY A 3 -7.37 -14.42 3.67
C GLY A 3 -6.36 -15.39 4.29
N ARG A 4 -5.48 -16.01 3.49
CA ARG A 4 -4.41 -16.90 4.01
C ARG A 4 -3.26 -16.09 4.59
N ALA A 5 -2.89 -14.98 3.95
CA ALA A 5 -1.82 -14.11 4.43
C ALA A 5 -2.15 -13.51 5.81
N PHE A 6 -3.39 -13.08 6.04
CA PHE A 6 -3.80 -12.55 7.35
C PHE A 6 -3.72 -13.58 8.47
N ARG A 7 -4.11 -14.84 8.21
CA ARG A 7 -3.97 -15.90 9.22
C ARG A 7 -2.51 -16.13 9.60
N VAL A 8 -1.59 -16.03 8.64
CA VAL A 8 -0.16 -16.15 8.90
C VAL A 8 0.31 -15.01 9.81
N ILE A 9 -0.11 -13.78 9.55
CA ILE A 9 0.23 -12.63 10.38
C ILE A 9 -0.33 -12.80 11.81
N GLN A 10 -1.60 -13.15 11.96
CA GLN A 10 -2.21 -13.40 13.27
C GLN A 10 -1.50 -14.52 14.05
N GLN A 11 -1.09 -15.59 13.36
CA GLN A 11 -0.33 -16.67 13.97
C GLN A 11 1.06 -16.19 14.41
N GLN A 12 1.74 -15.37 13.61
CA GLN A 12 3.03 -14.78 13.97
C GLN A 12 2.92 -13.82 15.15
N GLU A 13 1.89 -12.99 15.25
CA GLU A 13 1.64 -12.13 16.41
C GLU A 13 1.47 -12.96 17.69
N LYS A 14 0.70 -14.05 17.62
CA LYS A 14 0.51 -14.97 18.75
C LYS A 14 1.82 -15.63 19.19
N MET A 15 2.65 -16.06 18.24
CA MET A 15 3.93 -16.71 18.53
C MET A 15 4.98 -15.73 19.06
N SER A 16 5.07 -14.53 18.49
CA SER A 16 6.06 -13.51 18.86
C SER A 16 5.67 -12.67 20.07
N ARG A 17 4.40 -12.73 20.50
CA ARG A 17 3.80 -11.86 21.54
C ARG A 17 3.98 -10.37 21.25
N ARG A 18 4.11 -10.01 19.97
CA ARG A 18 4.22 -8.62 19.49
C ARG A 18 3.18 -8.41 18.43
N ARG A 19 2.57 -7.21 18.43
CA ARG A 19 1.73 -6.79 17.31
C ARG A 19 2.61 -6.50 16.11
N VAL A 20 2.20 -6.98 14.95
CA VAL A 20 2.85 -6.74 13.66
C VAL A 20 1.88 -5.88 12.85
N PRO A 21 2.16 -4.57 12.66
CA PRO A 21 1.28 -3.73 11.85
C PRO A 21 1.22 -4.25 10.42
N TYR A 22 0.01 -4.37 9.87
CA TYR A 22 -0.23 -4.78 8.51
C TYR A 22 -1.33 -3.96 7.86
N SER A 23 -1.25 -3.80 6.54
CA SER A 23 -2.27 -3.17 5.72
C SER A 23 -2.16 -3.68 4.28
N VAL A 24 -3.26 -3.60 3.51
CA VAL A 24 -3.31 -3.99 2.11
C VAL A 24 -3.06 -2.79 1.21
N LEU A 25 -2.12 -2.93 0.28
CA LEU A 25 -1.96 -2.00 -0.84
C LEU A 25 -2.58 -2.59 -2.10
N LEU A 26 -3.51 -1.85 -2.71
CA LEU A 26 -4.01 -2.17 -4.05
C LEU A 26 -3.01 -1.67 -5.09
N THR A 27 -2.59 -2.56 -5.99
CA THR A 27 -1.56 -2.26 -7.01
C THR A 27 -2.06 -2.56 -8.41
N ARG A 28 -1.45 -1.90 -9.40
CA ARG A 28 -1.85 -1.96 -10.82
C ARG A 28 -3.32 -1.54 -11.00
N THR A 29 -3.75 -0.52 -10.27
CA THR A 29 -5.10 0.03 -10.40
C THR A 29 -5.13 1.04 -11.55
N ASN A 30 -6.31 1.25 -12.13
CA ASN A 30 -6.48 2.24 -13.20
C ASN A 30 -6.89 3.57 -12.57
N SER A 31 -6.06 4.59 -12.73
CA SER A 31 -6.31 5.91 -12.13
C SER A 31 -7.56 6.61 -12.67
N ALA A 32 -8.02 6.27 -13.87
CA ALA A 32 -9.19 6.88 -14.49
C ALA A 32 -10.48 6.08 -14.21
N ILE A 33 -10.38 4.78 -13.93
CA ILE A 33 -11.53 3.89 -13.84
C ILE A 33 -11.40 2.97 -12.62
N ARG A 34 -12.28 3.20 -11.63
CA ARG A 34 -12.50 2.25 -10.54
C ARG A 34 -13.51 1.20 -10.97
N THR A 35 -13.05 -0.03 -11.19
CA THR A 35 -13.96 -1.12 -11.59
C THR A 35 -14.85 -1.54 -10.43
N ARG A 36 -16.07 -2.02 -10.74
CA ARG A 36 -16.98 -2.59 -9.73
C ARG A 36 -16.34 -3.75 -8.97
N THR A 37 -15.53 -4.55 -9.65
CA THR A 37 -14.80 -5.67 -9.05
C THR A 37 -13.78 -5.18 -8.02
N LEU A 38 -12.99 -4.16 -8.33
CA LEU A 38 -12.02 -3.58 -7.38
C LEU A 38 -12.72 -3.02 -6.15
N ALA A 39 -13.78 -2.24 -6.35
CA ALA A 39 -14.57 -1.69 -5.25
C ALA A 39 -15.23 -2.79 -4.39
N HIS A 40 -15.68 -3.89 -5.00
CA HIS A 40 -16.23 -5.03 -4.26
C HIS A 40 -15.16 -5.73 -3.43
N ILE A 41 -13.96 -5.92 -3.96
CA ILE A 41 -12.82 -6.51 -3.25
C ILE A 41 -12.43 -5.65 -2.05
N GLU A 42 -12.24 -4.36 -2.26
CA GLU A 42 -11.92 -3.39 -1.20
C GLU A 42 -12.97 -3.42 -0.09
N LYS A 43 -14.26 -3.33 -0.44
CA LYS A 43 -15.36 -3.43 0.54
C LYS A 43 -15.31 -4.73 1.33
N GLY A 44 -14.99 -5.85 0.68
CA GLY A 44 -14.83 -7.14 1.34
C GLY A 44 -13.68 -7.17 2.34
N LEU A 45 -12.55 -6.52 2.03
CA LEU A 45 -11.41 -6.39 2.94
C LEU A 45 -11.76 -5.53 4.15
N VAL A 46 -12.36 -4.36 3.91
CA VAL A 46 -12.80 -3.44 4.97
C VAL A 46 -13.84 -4.11 5.88
N ALA A 47 -14.84 -4.81 5.30
CA ALA A 47 -15.86 -5.52 6.06
C ALA A 47 -15.27 -6.67 6.91
N ALA A 48 -14.14 -7.24 6.51
CA ALA A 48 -13.41 -8.25 7.26
C ALA A 48 -12.45 -7.66 8.32
N GLY A 49 -12.48 -6.33 8.54
CA GLY A 49 -11.63 -5.64 9.50
C GLY A 49 -10.15 -5.58 9.09
N ILE A 50 -9.85 -5.79 7.81
CA ILE A 50 -8.50 -5.73 7.27
C ILE A 50 -8.19 -4.28 6.90
N PRO A 51 -7.14 -3.66 7.47
CA PRO A 51 -6.71 -2.33 7.05
C PRO A 51 -6.30 -2.34 5.57
N VAL A 52 -6.74 -1.33 4.84
CA VAL A 52 -6.39 -1.09 3.44
C VAL A 52 -5.87 0.35 3.36
N PHE A 53 -4.80 0.58 2.61
CA PHE A 53 -4.33 1.93 2.34
C PHE A 53 -5.35 2.67 1.45
N ASP A 54 -5.56 3.95 1.72
CA ASP A 54 -6.35 4.84 0.88
C ASP A 54 -5.63 5.09 -0.45
N THR A 55 -4.30 5.15 -0.43
CA THR A 55 -3.48 5.27 -1.64
C THR A 55 -3.34 3.93 -2.35
N GLU A 56 -3.56 3.95 -3.66
CA GLU A 56 -3.31 2.81 -4.55
C GLU A 56 -2.10 3.08 -5.45
N LEU A 57 -1.35 2.05 -5.83
CA LEU A 57 -0.34 2.18 -6.89
C LEU A 57 -0.97 1.92 -8.25
N ASN A 58 -1.03 2.99 -9.04
CA ASN A 58 -1.64 2.95 -10.36
C ASN A 58 -0.73 2.23 -11.36
N GLU A 59 -1.33 1.55 -12.32
CA GLU A 59 -0.60 1.02 -13.46
C GLU A 59 -0.08 2.16 -14.34
N ARG A 60 1.25 2.30 -14.40
CA ARG A 60 1.95 3.32 -15.19
C ARG A 60 3.17 2.72 -15.88
N GLU A 61 3.49 3.24 -17.07
CA GLU A 61 4.65 2.82 -17.85
C GLU A 61 5.96 3.01 -17.08
N ALA A 62 6.10 4.12 -16.34
CA ALA A 62 7.26 4.40 -15.50
C ALA A 62 7.62 3.27 -14.51
N PHE A 63 6.64 2.60 -13.90
CA PHE A 63 6.91 1.47 -13.00
C PHE A 63 7.47 0.25 -13.74
N ARG A 64 7.15 0.07 -15.02
CA ARG A 64 7.74 -0.97 -15.87
C ARG A 64 9.13 -0.56 -16.34
N ALA A 65 9.31 0.71 -16.73
CA ALA A 65 10.57 1.29 -17.16
C ALA A 65 11.69 1.12 -16.11
N MET A 66 11.36 1.18 -14.81
CA MET A 66 12.30 0.89 -13.72
C MET A 66 13.07 -0.42 -13.94
N PHE A 67 12.39 -1.47 -14.40
CA PHE A 67 12.98 -2.78 -14.62
C PHE A 67 13.81 -2.82 -15.91
N SER A 68 13.31 -2.20 -16.99
CA SER A 68 14.01 -2.13 -18.28
C SER A 68 15.32 -1.36 -18.18
N PHE A 69 15.29 -0.19 -17.51
CA PHE A 69 16.46 0.68 -17.34
C PHE A 69 17.27 0.36 -16.09
N ARG A 70 16.78 -0.54 -15.22
CA ARG A 70 17.39 -0.91 -13.93
C ARG A 70 17.70 0.32 -13.06
N ARG A 71 16.77 1.26 -13.02
CA ARG A 71 16.88 2.51 -12.25
C ARG A 71 15.67 2.69 -11.34
N PRO A 72 15.83 3.34 -10.18
CA PRO A 72 14.70 3.76 -9.39
C PRO A 72 13.85 4.78 -10.17
N LEU A 73 12.60 4.94 -9.78
CA LEU A 73 11.65 5.84 -10.43
C LEU A 73 12.21 7.27 -10.59
N ALA A 74 12.85 7.81 -9.54
CA ALA A 74 13.49 9.14 -9.56
C ALA A 74 14.73 9.24 -10.46
N GLY A 75 15.30 8.11 -10.89
CA GLY A 75 16.48 8.05 -11.76
C GLY A 75 16.15 7.84 -13.24
N LEU A 76 14.86 7.75 -13.60
CA LEU A 76 14.40 7.64 -14.98
C LEU A 76 14.45 9.01 -15.67
N ASN A 77 14.67 8.99 -16.98
CA ASN A 77 14.71 10.20 -17.79
C ASN A 77 13.27 10.63 -18.18
N PRO A 78 12.80 11.83 -17.79
CA PRO A 78 11.47 12.32 -18.17
C PRO A 78 11.26 12.45 -19.69
N SER A 79 12.33 12.58 -20.48
CA SER A 79 12.21 12.65 -21.95
C SER A 79 11.97 11.27 -22.59
N GLU A 80 12.25 10.19 -21.87
CA GLU A 80 12.09 8.81 -22.35
C GLU A 80 10.85 8.13 -21.76
N VAL A 81 10.42 8.56 -20.58
CA VAL A 81 9.33 7.96 -19.80
C VAL A 81 8.21 8.98 -19.61
N SER A 82 7.07 8.73 -20.24
CA SER A 82 5.91 9.62 -20.18
C SER A 82 5.23 9.60 -18.80
N ASN A 83 4.76 10.77 -18.34
CA ASN A 83 4.06 10.94 -17.06
C ASN A 83 4.85 10.42 -15.83
N LEU A 84 6.18 10.54 -15.87
CA LEU A 84 7.08 10.11 -14.79
C LEU A 84 6.79 10.84 -13.47
N ASP A 85 6.53 12.15 -13.54
CA ASP A 85 6.12 13.02 -12.44
C ASP A 85 4.90 12.44 -11.68
N LYS A 86 3.89 11.99 -12.40
CA LYS A 86 2.68 11.41 -11.80
C LYS A 86 2.94 10.05 -11.15
N ALA A 87 3.89 9.28 -11.69
CA ALA A 87 4.29 8.03 -11.08
C ALA A 87 5.04 8.29 -9.76
N ILE A 88 5.96 9.26 -9.76
CA ILE A 88 6.69 9.70 -8.57
C ILE A 88 5.71 10.19 -7.50
N GLY A 89 4.82 11.12 -7.83
CA GLY A 89 3.83 11.63 -6.87
C GLY A 89 2.94 10.52 -6.31
N ASN A 90 2.54 9.53 -7.12
CA ASN A 90 1.76 8.40 -6.64
C ASN A 90 2.54 7.52 -5.65
N ALA A 91 3.81 7.22 -5.94
CA ALA A 91 4.68 6.46 -5.04
C ALA A 91 4.97 7.23 -3.74
N GLU A 92 5.14 8.55 -3.83
CA GLU A 92 5.36 9.42 -2.67
C GLU A 92 4.14 9.48 -1.75
N LEU A 93 2.92 9.59 -2.30
CA LEU A 93 1.68 9.52 -1.51
C LEU A 93 1.60 8.22 -0.72
N PHE A 94 1.89 7.09 -1.38
CA PHE A 94 1.92 5.80 -0.71
C PHE A 94 3.00 5.74 0.38
N ALA A 95 4.21 6.23 0.10
CA ALA A 95 5.29 6.28 1.09
C ALA A 95 4.91 7.14 2.32
N GLN A 96 4.26 8.29 2.10
CA GLN A 96 3.77 9.15 3.17
C GLN A 96 2.74 8.44 4.05
N GLU A 97 1.80 7.73 3.44
CA GLU A 97 0.77 6.98 4.16
C GLU A 97 1.37 5.83 4.98
N VAL A 98 2.35 5.11 4.43
CA VAL A 98 3.10 4.08 5.17
C VAL A 98 3.81 4.68 6.39
N ILE A 99 4.50 5.81 6.21
CA ILE A 99 5.19 6.50 7.30
C ILE A 99 4.19 6.95 8.38
N ALA A 100 3.04 7.49 7.98
CA ALA A 100 1.99 7.88 8.91
C ALA A 100 1.44 6.68 9.69
N ALA A 101 1.16 5.56 9.02
CA ALA A 101 0.69 4.33 9.65
C ALA A 101 1.71 3.77 10.66
N LEU A 102 2.99 3.75 10.30
CA LEU A 102 4.06 3.28 11.19
C LEU A 102 4.24 4.19 12.41
N ARG A 103 4.19 5.51 12.22
CA ARG A 103 4.24 6.48 13.33
C ARG A 103 3.05 6.34 14.27
N GLY A 104 1.84 6.14 13.73
CA GLY A 104 0.65 5.86 14.52
C GLY A 104 0.76 4.55 15.30
N ALA A 105 1.34 3.51 14.70
CA ALA A 105 1.57 2.23 15.38
C ALA A 105 2.64 2.28 16.48
N GLN A 106 3.57 3.26 16.42
CA GLN A 106 4.64 3.46 17.40
C GLN A 106 4.17 4.21 18.66
N GLN A 107 3.05 4.93 18.59
CA GLN A 107 2.48 5.62 19.75
C GLN A 107 1.82 4.60 20.69
N PRO A 108 2.23 4.52 21.97
CA PRO A 108 1.53 3.69 22.94
C PRO A 108 0.08 4.17 23.05
N ALA A 109 -0.86 3.23 23.15
CA ALA A 109 -2.26 3.55 23.41
C ALA A 109 -2.34 4.48 24.64
N PRO A 110 -3.12 5.57 24.61
CA PRO A 110 -3.28 6.42 25.79
C PRO A 110 -3.78 5.54 26.94
N GLU A 111 -3.08 5.59 28.07
CA GLU A 111 -3.52 4.94 29.31
C GLU A 111 -4.94 5.44 29.60
N VAL A 112 -5.90 4.53 29.51
CA VAL A 112 -7.28 4.79 29.93
C VAL A 112 -7.22 4.89 31.45
N SER A 113 -7.12 6.13 31.95
CA SER A 113 -7.19 6.41 33.38
C SER A 113 -8.58 6.02 33.87
N ALA A 114 -8.61 5.07 34.81
CA ALA A 114 -9.79 4.60 35.53
C ALA A 114 -10.38 5.69 36.45
#